data_AF-A0A9Q4EY08-F1
#
_entry.id   AF-A0A9Q4EY08-F1
#
_cell.length_a   1.000
_cell.length_b   1.000
_cell.length_c   1.000
_cell.angle_alpha   90.00
_cell.angle_beta   90.00
_cell.angle_gamma   90.00
#
_symmetry.space_group_name_H-M   'P 1'
#
loop_
_entity.id
_entity.type
_entity.pdbx_description
1 polymer ?
#
loop_
_entity_poly.entity_id
_entity_poly.type
_entity_poly.pdbx_seq_one_letter_code
_entity_poly.pdbx_strand_id
1 'polypeptide(L)'
;METQVITEAEIKEQQLLIAQWMQVPEEIIGILNQDLPWRIREWMYLCALDQMPTEILEKMSGWELGKIQRERMGYLQKKFQDTDLIERAMKESQDRLEILAANSERLTVIIQDGLEKVLQDLTKEKEELKQKSEQLWKEKRELESQLQQIEQLLKKEQESRQSAEENARILSEKADTYHRELLQFQKAEKRQIPKEMIPIVEPEKGYWKNRRHQKMAKEEAEQRKKEMETFIKEVMDNSEFTEAQSDYLLTCLERGDKVEDVLYLAKPSLSVEHMERMRKMEQKRRMEETGQKTQRKRHFWEREKH
;
A
#
# COMPACT_ATOMS: atom_id res chain seq x y z
N MET A 1 -91.73 20.20 -20.36
CA MET A 1 -90.50 20.98 -20.53
C MET A 1 -90.54 21.55 -21.94
N GLU A 2 -90.86 22.83 -22.07
CA GLU A 2 -90.83 23.51 -23.37
C GLU A 2 -89.36 23.68 -23.77
N THR A 3 -88.97 23.09 -24.89
CA THR A 3 -87.65 23.31 -25.49
C THR A 3 -87.62 24.74 -26.02
N GLN A 4 -86.91 25.63 -25.34
CA GLN A 4 -86.59 26.95 -25.87
C GLN A 4 -85.80 26.76 -27.18
N VAL A 5 -86.38 27.25 -28.28
CA VAL A 5 -85.72 27.24 -29.59
C VAL A 5 -84.77 28.43 -29.60
N ILE A 6 -83.48 28.16 -29.43
CA ILE A 6 -82.44 29.19 -29.49
C ILE A 6 -82.41 29.75 -30.91
N THR A 7 -82.46 31.07 -31.03
CA THR A 7 -82.42 31.80 -32.29
C THR A 7 -80.98 32.01 -32.78
N GLU A 8 -80.80 32.20 -34.09
CA GLU A 8 -79.47 32.48 -34.67
C GLU A 8 -78.82 33.75 -34.06
N ALA A 9 -79.62 34.75 -33.69
CA ALA A 9 -79.17 35.98 -33.06
C ALA A 9 -78.58 35.71 -31.66
N GLU A 10 -79.27 34.91 -30.84
CA GLU A 10 -78.78 34.50 -29.52
C GLU A 10 -77.49 33.69 -29.63
N ILE A 11 -77.36 32.82 -30.64
CA ILE A 11 -76.11 32.08 -30.88
C ILE A 11 -74.97 33.04 -31.26
N LYS A 12 -75.24 34.04 -32.12
CA LYS A 12 -74.23 35.05 -32.49
C LYS A 12 -73.76 35.83 -31.28
N GLU A 13 -74.65 36.28 -30.40
CA GLU A 13 -74.28 36.98 -29.16
C GLU A 13 -73.38 36.12 -28.26
N GLN A 14 -73.74 34.84 -28.07
CA GLN A 14 -72.92 33.91 -27.29
C GLN A 14 -71.55 33.66 -27.94
N GLN A 15 -71.49 33.50 -29.26
CA GLN A 15 -70.23 33.34 -29.99
C GLN A 15 -69.32 34.55 -29.79
N LEU A 16 -69.84 35.77 -29.85
CA LEU A 16 -69.06 36.99 -29.63
C LEU A 16 -68.56 37.09 -28.18
N LEU A 17 -69.40 36.77 -27.19
CA LEU A 17 -69.00 36.72 -25.79
C LEU A 17 -67.88 35.69 -25.53
N ILE A 18 -68.01 34.49 -26.08
CA ILE A 18 -66.99 33.44 -25.95
C ILE A 18 -65.70 33.87 -26.68
N ALA A 19 -65.81 34.47 -27.87
CA ALA A 19 -64.64 34.97 -28.60
C ALA A 19 -63.88 36.03 -27.79
N GLN A 20 -64.60 36.95 -27.13
CA GLN A 20 -64.01 37.93 -26.20
C GLN A 20 -63.32 37.24 -25.02
N TRP A 21 -63.95 36.25 -24.38
CA TRP A 21 -63.34 35.50 -23.28
C TRP A 21 -62.09 34.73 -23.69
N MET A 22 -62.08 34.22 -24.92
CA MET A 22 -60.94 33.51 -25.50
C MET A 22 -59.86 34.46 -26.05
N GLN A 23 -59.99 35.77 -25.84
CA GLN A 23 -59.05 36.80 -26.26
C GLN A 23 -58.81 36.81 -27.78
N VAL A 24 -59.85 36.52 -28.56
CA VAL A 24 -59.81 36.72 -30.02
C VAL A 24 -59.63 38.23 -30.31
N PRO A 25 -58.78 38.62 -31.28
CA PRO A 25 -58.55 40.03 -31.60
C PRO A 25 -59.84 40.79 -31.97
N GLU A 26 -59.92 42.05 -31.55
CA GLU A 26 -61.13 42.88 -31.72
C GLU A 26 -61.52 43.06 -33.19
N GLU A 27 -60.55 43.09 -34.10
CA GLU A 27 -60.76 43.18 -35.54
C GLU A 27 -61.54 41.97 -36.06
N ILE A 28 -61.21 40.77 -35.55
CA ILE A 28 -61.87 39.51 -35.91
C ILE A 28 -63.26 39.44 -35.28
N ILE A 29 -63.41 39.89 -34.02
CA ILE A 29 -64.73 40.01 -33.37
C ILE A 29 -65.62 40.98 -34.17
N GLY A 30 -65.06 42.08 -34.67
CA GLY A 30 -65.73 43.03 -35.55
C GLY A 30 -66.23 42.38 -36.84
N ILE A 31 -65.44 41.51 -37.46
CA ILE A 31 -65.83 40.73 -38.65
C ILE A 31 -66.94 39.73 -38.31
N LEU A 32 -66.82 38.98 -37.21
CA LEU A 32 -67.84 38.03 -36.77
C LEU A 32 -69.17 38.72 -36.43
N ASN A 33 -69.13 39.99 -36.04
CA ASN A 33 -70.30 40.80 -35.76
C ASN A 33 -70.99 41.37 -37.03
N GLN A 34 -70.40 41.22 -38.22
CA GLN A 34 -71.04 41.61 -39.48
C GLN A 34 -72.23 40.70 -39.81
N ASP A 35 -73.01 41.10 -40.83
CA ASP A 35 -74.12 40.30 -41.35
C ASP A 35 -73.59 39.23 -42.32
N LEU A 36 -73.04 38.16 -41.75
CA LEU A 36 -72.52 37.00 -42.48
C LEU A 36 -73.54 35.85 -42.44
N PRO A 37 -73.65 35.05 -43.52
CA PRO A 37 -74.44 33.82 -43.49
C PRO A 37 -74.04 32.93 -42.31
N TRP A 38 -75.02 32.43 -41.55
CA TRP A 38 -74.84 31.54 -40.38
C TRP A 38 -73.63 30.60 -40.50
N ARG A 39 -73.62 29.76 -41.54
CA ARG A 39 -72.59 28.73 -41.74
C ARG A 39 -71.20 29.30 -41.96
N ILE A 40 -71.09 30.45 -42.62
CA ILE A 40 -69.79 31.11 -42.83
C ILE A 40 -69.29 31.68 -41.49
N ARG A 41 -70.18 32.38 -40.75
CA ARG A 41 -69.86 32.94 -39.43
C ARG A 41 -69.45 31.85 -38.44
N GLU A 42 -70.20 30.75 -38.38
CA GLU A 42 -69.91 29.61 -37.49
C GLU A 42 -68.52 29.02 -37.76
N TRP A 43 -68.18 28.79 -39.02
CA TRP A 43 -66.86 28.25 -39.37
C TRP A 43 -65.72 29.25 -39.15
N MET A 44 -65.94 30.54 -39.45
CA MET A 44 -64.97 31.58 -39.13
C MET A 44 -64.75 31.73 -37.62
N TYR A 45 -65.82 31.59 -36.83
CA TYR A 45 -65.74 31.58 -35.38
C TYR A 45 -64.90 30.41 -34.86
N LEU A 46 -65.12 29.19 -35.39
CA LEU A 46 -64.28 28.03 -35.05
C LEU A 46 -62.81 28.27 -35.42
N CYS A 47 -62.52 28.81 -36.60
CA CYS A 47 -61.17 29.17 -37.01
C CYS A 47 -60.52 30.20 -36.07
N ALA A 48 -61.30 31.18 -35.58
CA ALA A 48 -60.83 32.17 -34.61
C ALA A 48 -60.51 31.53 -33.24
N LEU A 49 -61.35 30.60 -32.77
CA LEU A 49 -61.09 29.83 -31.55
C LEU A 49 -59.85 28.93 -31.67
N ASP A 50 -59.58 28.39 -32.87
CA ASP A 50 -58.38 27.62 -33.14
C ASP A 50 -57.10 28.49 -33.18
N GLN A 51 -57.24 29.82 -33.03
CA GLN A 51 -56.17 30.81 -33.10
C GLN A 51 -55.46 30.80 -34.45
N MET A 52 -56.23 30.66 -35.53
CA MET A 52 -55.71 30.86 -36.87
C MET A 52 -55.21 32.32 -37.03
N PRO A 53 -54.19 32.57 -37.86
CA PRO A 53 -53.64 33.91 -38.07
C PRO A 53 -54.71 34.91 -38.55
N THR A 54 -54.69 36.11 -37.99
CA THR A 54 -55.66 37.17 -38.28
C THR A 54 -55.66 37.56 -39.75
N GLU A 55 -54.50 37.54 -40.41
CA GLU A 55 -54.35 37.88 -41.83
C GLU A 55 -55.06 36.90 -42.76
N ILE A 56 -55.28 35.67 -42.30
CA ILE A 56 -56.06 34.67 -43.03
C ILE A 56 -57.53 34.88 -42.72
N LEU A 57 -57.90 35.03 -41.45
CA LEU A 57 -59.29 35.22 -41.00
C LEU A 57 -59.96 36.45 -41.63
N GLU A 58 -59.24 37.57 -41.77
CA GLU A 58 -59.73 38.80 -42.42
C GLU A 58 -60.22 38.55 -43.85
N LYS A 59 -59.54 37.67 -44.59
CA LYS A 59 -59.84 37.35 -45.98
C LYS A 59 -60.97 36.35 -46.14
N MET A 60 -61.34 35.62 -45.07
CA MET A 60 -62.33 34.54 -45.12
C MET A 60 -63.77 35.03 -45.27
N SER A 61 -64.05 36.30 -44.94
CA SER A 61 -65.40 36.91 -45.04
C SER A 61 -65.99 36.81 -46.47
N GLY A 62 -65.13 36.82 -47.50
CA GLY A 62 -65.52 36.66 -48.91
C GLY A 62 -65.30 35.26 -49.49
N TRP A 63 -65.02 34.24 -48.67
CA TRP A 63 -64.73 32.89 -49.16
C TRP A 63 -65.97 31.99 -49.16
N GLU A 64 -65.94 30.99 -50.04
CA GLU A 64 -66.89 29.89 -49.98
C GLU A 64 -66.59 28.96 -48.79
N LEU A 65 -67.64 28.38 -48.22
CA LEU A 65 -67.55 27.50 -47.05
C LEU A 65 -66.52 26.38 -47.21
N GLY A 66 -66.48 25.71 -48.37
CA GLY A 66 -65.54 24.62 -48.63
C GLY A 66 -64.07 25.06 -48.67
N LYS A 67 -63.80 26.35 -48.95
CA LYS A 67 -62.44 26.90 -48.85
C LYS A 67 -62.05 27.14 -47.39
N ILE A 68 -62.94 27.72 -46.58
CA ILE A 68 -62.74 27.92 -45.14
C ILE A 68 -62.45 26.58 -44.43
N GLN A 69 -63.25 25.56 -44.73
CA GLN A 69 -63.08 24.22 -44.17
C GLN A 69 -61.73 23.59 -44.51
N ARG A 70 -61.29 23.70 -45.77
CA ARG A 70 -59.98 23.17 -46.21
C ARG A 70 -58.82 23.91 -45.56
N GLU A 71 -58.89 25.23 -45.46
CA GLU A 71 -57.84 26.04 -44.83
C GLU A 71 -57.71 25.71 -43.35
N ARG A 72 -58.83 25.59 -42.63
CA ARG A 72 -58.87 25.17 -41.23
C ARG A 72 -58.24 23.79 -41.05
N MET A 73 -58.62 22.82 -41.89
CA MET A 73 -58.08 21.46 -41.80
C MET A 73 -56.56 21.45 -42.03
N GLY A 74 -56.07 22.19 -43.02
CA GLY A 74 -54.62 22.32 -43.28
C GLY A 74 -53.87 22.98 -42.12
N TYR A 75 -54.44 24.03 -41.53
CA TYR A 75 -53.88 24.69 -40.35
C TYR A 75 -53.79 23.73 -39.15
N LEU A 76 -54.88 23.03 -38.83
CA LEU A 76 -54.92 22.09 -37.70
C LEU A 76 -53.93 20.94 -37.91
N GLN A 77 -53.87 20.38 -39.12
CA GLN A 77 -52.91 19.32 -39.45
C GLN A 77 -51.47 19.78 -39.23
N LYS A 78 -51.13 21.02 -39.60
CA LYS A 78 -49.80 21.59 -39.37
C LYS A 78 -49.54 21.91 -37.89
N LYS A 79 -50.53 22.45 -37.18
CA LYS A 79 -50.42 22.82 -35.75
C LYS A 79 -50.15 21.61 -34.85
N PHE A 80 -50.72 20.45 -35.19
CA PHE A 80 -50.60 19.22 -34.42
C PHE A 80 -49.67 18.18 -35.08
N GLN A 81 -48.87 18.56 -36.07
CA GLN A 81 -47.97 17.64 -36.78
C GLN A 81 -46.87 17.06 -35.87
N ASP A 82 -46.41 17.85 -34.90
CA ASP A 82 -45.28 17.49 -34.04
C ASP A 82 -45.69 16.85 -32.71
N THR A 83 -46.99 16.71 -32.43
CA THR A 83 -47.48 16.10 -31.18
C THR A 83 -46.95 14.67 -31.02
N ASP A 84 -46.99 13.87 -32.08
CA ASP A 84 -46.45 12.50 -32.09
C ASP A 84 -44.92 12.44 -31.93
N LEU A 85 -44.21 13.50 -32.34
CA LEU A 85 -42.76 13.60 -32.15
C LEU A 85 -42.41 13.94 -30.70
N ILE A 86 -43.17 14.87 -30.09
CA ILE A 86 -43.01 15.25 -28.70
C ILE A 86 -43.35 14.08 -27.77
N GLU A 87 -44.44 13.35 -28.04
CA GLU A 87 -44.81 12.16 -27.25
C GLU A 87 -43.73 11.08 -27.30
N ARG A 88 -43.16 10.82 -28.49
CA ARG A 88 -42.04 9.88 -28.64
C ARG A 88 -40.79 10.34 -27.91
N ALA A 89 -40.41 11.61 -28.03
CA ALA A 89 -39.25 12.16 -27.34
C ALA A 89 -39.42 12.15 -25.82
N MET A 90 -40.63 12.42 -25.32
CA MET A 90 -40.97 12.35 -23.91
C MET A 90 -40.87 10.90 -23.41
N LYS A 91 -41.40 9.93 -24.16
CA LYS A 91 -41.31 8.52 -23.82
C LYS A 91 -39.86 8.03 -23.78
N GLU A 92 -39.05 8.37 -24.78
CA GLU A 92 -37.63 8.03 -24.80
C GLU A 92 -36.87 8.66 -23.61
N SER A 93 -37.17 9.91 -23.28
CA SER A 93 -36.58 10.59 -22.11
C SER A 93 -36.98 9.90 -20.80
N GLN A 94 -38.23 9.45 -20.69
CA GLN A 94 -38.71 8.72 -19.53
C GLN A 94 -38.01 7.35 -19.39
N ASP A 95 -37.88 6.59 -20.48
CA ASP A 95 -37.19 5.30 -20.46
C ASP A 95 -35.71 5.47 -20.06
N ARG A 96 -35.05 6.53 -20.52
CA ARG A 96 -33.68 6.87 -20.09
C ARG A 96 -33.60 7.19 -18.60
N LEU A 97 -34.57 7.92 -18.05
CA LEU A 97 -34.62 8.23 -16.62
C LEU A 97 -34.83 6.98 -15.77
N GLU A 98 -35.67 6.04 -16.20
CA GLU A 98 -35.89 4.77 -15.51
C GLU A 98 -34.60 3.93 -15.45
N ILE A 99 -33.88 3.83 -16.57
CA ILE A 99 -32.57 3.13 -16.63
C ILE A 99 -31.56 3.82 -15.69
N LEU A 100 -31.51 5.15 -15.71
CA LEU A 100 -30.59 5.91 -14.86
C LEU A 100 -30.91 5.72 -13.38
N ALA A 101 -32.19 5.74 -12.99
CA ALA A 101 -32.63 5.50 -11.63
C ALA A 101 -32.24 4.10 -11.14
N ALA A 102 -32.51 3.06 -11.95
CA ALA A 102 -32.13 1.68 -11.64
C ALA A 102 -30.61 1.51 -11.49
N ASN A 103 -29.83 2.16 -12.35
CA ASN A 103 -28.37 2.15 -12.24
C ASN A 103 -27.87 2.87 -10.98
N SER A 104 -28.47 4.00 -10.62
CA SER A 104 -28.13 4.76 -9.40
C SER A 104 -28.41 3.96 -8.13
N GLU A 105 -29.54 3.26 -8.08
CA GLU A 105 -29.91 2.39 -6.96
C GLU A 105 -28.91 1.23 -6.82
N ARG A 106 -28.60 0.55 -7.93
CA ARG A 106 -27.58 -0.51 -7.94
C ARG A 106 -26.21 -0.02 -7.49
N LEU A 107 -25.77 1.16 -7.95
CA LEU A 107 -24.50 1.75 -7.52
C LEU A 107 -24.50 2.05 -6.02
N THR A 108 -25.61 2.54 -5.49
CA THR A 108 -25.75 2.83 -4.06
C THR A 108 -25.61 1.56 -3.23
N VAL A 109 -26.26 0.46 -3.63
CA VAL A 109 -26.13 -0.83 -2.95
C VAL A 109 -24.69 -1.34 -3.00
N ILE A 110 -24.06 -1.35 -4.19
CA ILE A 110 -22.67 -1.81 -4.34
C ILE A 110 -21.69 -1.00 -3.47
N ILE A 111 -21.89 0.32 -3.42
CA ILE A 111 -21.05 1.22 -2.60
C ILE A 111 -21.29 0.94 -1.11
N GLN A 112 -22.55 0.82 -0.67
CA GLN A 112 -22.88 0.54 0.73
C GLN A 112 -22.30 -0.80 1.18
N ASP A 113 -22.53 -1.88 0.43
CA ASP A 113 -22.00 -3.21 0.74
C ASP A 113 -20.47 -3.23 0.75
N GLY A 114 -19.85 -2.56 -0.22
CA GLY A 114 -18.40 -2.43 -0.30
C GLY A 114 -17.81 -1.70 0.89
N LEU A 115 -18.41 -0.57 1.28
CA LEU A 115 -17.99 0.20 2.46
C LEU A 115 -18.21 -0.59 3.75
N GLU A 116 -19.34 -1.29 3.89
CA GLU A 116 -19.63 -2.10 5.08
C GLU A 116 -18.60 -3.22 5.24
N LYS A 117 -18.26 -3.91 4.16
CA LYS A 117 -17.23 -4.95 4.18
C LYS A 117 -15.86 -4.40 4.58
N VAL A 118 -15.44 -3.27 3.99
CA VAL A 118 -14.17 -2.62 4.35
C VAL A 118 -14.16 -2.21 5.83
N LEU A 119 -15.26 -1.66 6.34
CA LEU A 119 -15.38 -1.30 7.76
C LEU A 119 -15.30 -2.53 8.68
N GLN A 120 -15.92 -3.63 8.31
CA GLN A 120 -15.85 -4.89 9.06
C GLN A 120 -14.41 -5.43 9.09
N ASP A 121 -13.74 -5.48 7.95
CA ASP A 121 -12.35 -5.94 7.84
C ASP A 121 -11.40 -5.06 8.68
N LEU A 122 -11.51 -3.74 8.57
CA LEU A 122 -10.71 -2.80 9.37
C LEU A 122 -10.98 -2.93 10.87
N THR A 123 -12.23 -3.19 11.26
CA THR A 123 -12.59 -3.39 12.67
C THR A 123 -11.95 -4.66 13.22
N LYS A 124 -11.94 -5.73 12.42
CA LYS A 124 -11.30 -7.00 12.78
C LYS A 124 -9.78 -6.85 12.90
N GLU A 125 -9.13 -6.25 11.90
CA GLU A 125 -7.68 -6.00 11.94
C GLU A 125 -7.27 -5.14 13.13
N LYS A 126 -8.06 -4.11 13.45
CA LYS A 126 -7.82 -3.26 14.62
C LYS A 126 -7.86 -4.05 15.93
N GLU A 127 -8.81 -4.98 16.08
CA GLU A 127 -8.91 -5.80 17.29
C GLU A 127 -7.77 -6.81 17.39
N GLU A 128 -7.39 -7.44 16.27
CA GLU A 128 -6.21 -8.32 16.22
C GLU A 128 -4.91 -7.57 16.58
N LEU A 129 -4.73 -6.35 16.06
CA LEU A 129 -3.58 -5.50 16.40
C LEU A 129 -3.58 -5.12 17.88
N LYS A 130 -4.76 -4.81 18.45
CA LYS A 130 -4.89 -4.50 19.87
C LYS A 130 -4.48 -5.70 20.73
N GLN A 131 -4.94 -6.91 20.40
CA GLN A 131 -4.57 -8.13 21.11
C GLN A 131 -3.06 -8.41 21.03
N LYS A 132 -2.47 -8.28 19.83
CA LYS A 132 -1.01 -8.42 19.64
C LYS A 132 -0.22 -7.40 20.46
N SER A 133 -0.68 -6.14 20.48
CA SER A 133 -0.06 -5.08 21.27
C SER A 133 -0.12 -5.40 22.77
N GLU A 134 -1.27 -5.82 23.29
CA GLU A 134 -1.42 -6.23 24.69
C GLU A 134 -0.52 -7.43 25.06
N GLN A 135 -0.33 -8.38 24.15
CA GLN A 135 0.58 -9.49 24.34
C GLN A 135 2.04 -9.01 24.42
N LEU A 136 2.48 -8.19 23.47
CA LEU A 136 3.84 -7.62 23.46
C LEU A 136 4.11 -6.80 24.72
N TRP A 137 3.11 -6.08 25.24
CA TRP A 137 3.24 -5.36 26.51
C TRP A 137 3.49 -6.29 27.71
N LYS A 138 2.86 -7.46 27.74
CA LYS A 138 3.11 -8.46 28.79
C LYS A 138 4.51 -9.05 28.68
N GLU A 139 4.92 -9.45 27.47
CA GLU A 139 6.25 -10.00 27.21
C GLU A 139 7.36 -8.99 27.56
N LYS A 140 7.19 -7.73 27.14
CA LYS A 140 8.10 -6.63 27.49
C LYS A 140 8.25 -6.49 29.01
N ARG A 141 7.14 -6.51 29.75
CA ARG A 141 7.15 -6.38 31.22
C ARG A 141 7.87 -7.55 31.89
N GLU A 142 7.73 -8.76 31.35
CA GLU A 142 8.41 -9.94 31.87
C GLU A 142 9.93 -9.89 31.60
N LEU A 143 10.33 -9.51 30.38
CA LEU A 143 11.73 -9.30 30.03
C LEU A 143 12.39 -8.18 30.87
N GLU A 144 11.67 -7.09 31.12
CA GLU A 144 12.14 -6.01 32.02
C GLU A 144 12.38 -6.53 33.44
N SER A 145 11.50 -7.40 33.96
CA SER A 145 11.70 -8.02 35.27
C SER A 145 12.91 -8.96 35.27
N GLN A 146 13.11 -9.75 34.21
CA GLN A 146 14.27 -10.64 34.08
C GLN A 146 15.58 -9.83 33.99
N LEU A 147 15.60 -8.74 33.21
CA LEU A 147 16.74 -7.84 33.12
C LEU A 147 17.12 -7.26 34.49
N GLN A 148 16.13 -6.78 35.26
CA GLN A 148 16.38 -6.27 36.61
C GLN A 148 16.99 -7.34 37.54
N GLN A 149 16.56 -8.61 37.43
CA GLN A 149 17.14 -9.70 38.20
C GLN A 149 18.60 -9.96 37.82
N ILE A 150 18.90 -9.98 36.51
CA ILE A 150 20.26 -10.20 35.99
C ILE A 150 21.18 -9.05 36.44
N GLU A 151 20.73 -7.80 36.36
CA GLU A 151 21.51 -6.64 36.81
C GLU A 151 21.86 -6.73 38.30
N GLN A 152 20.92 -7.17 39.14
CA GLN A 152 21.17 -7.38 40.56
C GLN A 152 22.20 -8.50 40.81
N LEU A 153 22.11 -9.61 40.07
CA LEU A 153 23.07 -10.71 40.17
C LEU A 153 24.46 -10.26 39.72
N LEU A 154 24.55 -9.53 38.61
CA LEU A 154 25.80 -8.99 38.09
C LEU A 154 26.48 -8.06 39.11
N LYS A 155 25.70 -7.20 39.78
CA LYS A 155 26.22 -6.31 40.82
C LYS A 155 26.80 -7.10 42.01
N LYS A 156 26.10 -8.13 42.48
CA LYS A 156 26.58 -9.00 43.57
C LYS A 156 27.86 -9.73 43.18
N GLU A 157 27.95 -10.21 41.94
CA GLU A 157 29.15 -10.87 41.42
C GLU A 157 30.33 -9.90 41.27
N GLN A 158 30.08 -8.65 40.90
CA GLN A 158 31.11 -7.61 40.88
C GLN A 158 31.63 -7.31 42.30
N GLU A 159 30.73 -7.18 43.28
CA GLU A 159 31.10 -6.97 44.69
C GLU A 159 31.89 -8.16 45.26
N SER A 160 31.46 -9.40 44.98
CA SER A 160 32.17 -10.61 45.42
C SER A 160 33.57 -10.71 44.80
N ARG A 161 33.68 -10.39 43.50
CA ARG A 161 34.95 -10.36 42.78
C ARG A 161 35.89 -9.29 43.33
N GLN A 162 35.40 -8.08 43.58
CA GLN A 162 36.19 -7.01 44.18
C GLN A 162 36.73 -7.41 45.55
N SER A 163 35.89 -8.02 46.39
CA SER A 163 36.30 -8.55 47.69
C SER A 163 37.36 -9.66 47.56
N ALA A 164 37.20 -10.58 46.59
CA ALA A 164 38.18 -11.63 46.33
C ALA A 164 39.53 -11.07 45.84
N GLU A 165 39.50 -10.06 44.96
CA GLU A 165 40.70 -9.38 44.47
C GLU A 165 41.43 -8.63 45.59
N GLU A 166 40.69 -7.96 46.50
CA GLU A 166 41.25 -7.30 47.67
C GLU A 166 41.89 -8.29 48.65
N ASN A 167 41.20 -9.40 48.94
CA ASN A 167 41.74 -10.48 49.76
C ASN A 167 43.02 -11.09 49.15
N ALA A 168 43.05 -11.29 47.83
CA ALA A 168 44.22 -11.79 47.12
C ALA A 168 45.40 -10.80 47.20
N ARG A 169 45.16 -9.49 47.10
CA ARG A 169 46.18 -8.45 47.31
C ARG A 169 46.75 -8.50 48.73
N ILE A 170 45.91 -8.57 49.76
CA ILE A 170 46.34 -8.67 51.16
C ILE A 170 47.22 -9.92 51.38
N LEU A 171 46.81 -11.06 50.82
CA LEU A 171 47.59 -12.30 50.90
C LEU A 171 48.92 -12.19 50.16
N SER A 172 48.96 -11.55 48.99
CA SER A 172 50.20 -11.29 48.25
C SER A 172 51.16 -10.40 49.04
N GLU A 173 50.67 -9.31 49.63
CA GLU A 173 51.49 -8.41 50.46
C GLU A 173 52.06 -9.15 51.68
N LYS A 174 51.24 -9.97 52.35
CA LYS A 174 51.71 -10.84 53.44
C LYS A 174 52.79 -11.82 52.97
N ALA A 175 52.59 -12.48 51.83
CA ALA A 175 53.59 -13.39 51.26
C ALA A 175 54.90 -12.66 50.94
N ASP A 176 54.84 -11.44 50.39
CA ASP A 176 56.01 -10.61 50.14
C ASP A 176 56.73 -10.20 51.43
N THR A 177 55.99 -9.89 52.50
CA THR A 177 56.60 -9.61 53.81
C THR A 177 57.30 -10.83 54.38
N TYR A 178 56.66 -12.01 54.38
CA TYR A 178 57.29 -13.26 54.80
C TYR A 178 58.51 -13.60 53.95
N HIS A 179 58.46 -13.36 52.64
CA HIS A 179 59.60 -13.57 51.76
C HIS A 179 60.77 -12.64 52.09
N ARG A 180 60.49 -11.35 52.38
CA ARG A 180 61.52 -10.40 52.83
C ARG A 180 62.13 -10.80 54.16
N GLU A 181 61.32 -11.21 55.13
CA GLU A 181 61.79 -11.69 56.43
C GLU A 181 62.66 -12.94 56.26
N LEU A 182 62.21 -13.93 55.48
CA LEU A 182 62.99 -15.13 55.15
C LEU A 182 64.34 -14.79 54.50
N LEU A 183 64.36 -13.83 53.57
CA LEU A 183 65.59 -13.33 52.96
C LEU A 183 66.51 -12.64 53.99
N GLN A 184 65.96 -11.94 54.98
CA GLN A 184 66.76 -11.38 56.08
C GLN A 184 67.34 -12.47 56.96
N PHE A 185 66.56 -13.51 57.31
CA PHE A 185 67.05 -14.69 58.03
C PHE A 185 68.17 -15.40 57.26
N GLN A 186 67.97 -15.68 55.97
CA GLN A 186 69.00 -16.28 55.11
C GLN A 186 70.25 -15.40 54.95
N LYS A 187 70.10 -14.07 54.91
CA LYS A 187 71.24 -13.13 54.89
C LYS A 187 71.98 -13.11 56.23
N ALA A 188 71.28 -13.21 57.35
CA ALA A 188 71.88 -13.33 58.68
C ALA A 188 72.62 -14.67 58.83
N GLU A 189 72.08 -15.75 58.27
CA GLU A 189 72.67 -17.09 58.23
C GLU A 189 73.90 -17.14 57.29
N LYS A 190 73.84 -16.48 56.12
CA LYS A 190 74.97 -16.32 55.18
C LYS A 190 76.09 -15.39 55.67
N ARG A 191 75.92 -14.66 56.79
CA ARG A 191 77.02 -13.95 57.46
C ARG A 191 77.92 -14.89 58.29
N GLN A 192 77.59 -16.18 58.39
CA GLN A 192 78.41 -17.17 59.11
C GLN A 192 79.07 -18.27 58.25
N ILE A 193 78.87 -18.34 56.92
CA ILE A 193 79.46 -19.42 56.09
C ILE A 193 79.88 -18.92 54.69
N PRO A 194 81.06 -19.31 54.12
CA PRO A 194 81.60 -18.80 52.85
C PRO A 194 80.81 -19.20 51.60
N LYS A 195 80.95 -18.40 50.53
CA LYS A 195 80.32 -18.56 49.20
C LYS A 195 80.76 -19.86 48.50
N GLU A 196 79.78 -20.64 48.03
CA GLU A 196 79.95 -21.57 46.90
C GLU A 196 78.76 -21.51 45.92
N MET A 197 79.00 -22.04 44.73
CA MET A 197 78.46 -21.64 43.41
C MET A 197 77.01 -22.02 43.11
N ILE A 198 76.44 -21.25 42.18
CA ILE A 198 75.14 -21.39 41.50
C ILE A 198 75.08 -22.69 40.66
N PRO A 199 73.89 -23.27 40.44
CA PRO A 199 73.57 -23.84 39.14
C PRO A 199 72.35 -23.15 38.49
N ILE A 200 72.55 -22.75 37.23
CA ILE A 200 71.53 -22.27 36.30
C ILE A 200 70.77 -23.48 35.79
N VAL A 201 69.44 -23.50 35.98
CA VAL A 201 68.55 -24.50 35.37
C VAL A 201 68.00 -23.93 34.06
N GLU A 202 68.21 -24.67 32.97
CA GLU A 202 67.72 -24.38 31.62
C GLU A 202 66.18 -24.37 31.55
N PRO A 203 65.54 -23.48 30.76
CA PRO A 203 64.09 -23.55 30.55
C PRO A 203 63.75 -24.62 29.49
N GLU A 204 62.83 -25.51 29.85
CA GLU A 204 62.31 -26.61 29.02
C GLU A 204 61.77 -26.15 27.65
N LYS A 205 62.07 -26.97 26.62
CA LYS A 205 61.70 -26.83 25.20
C LYS A 205 60.21 -27.06 24.90
N GLY A 206 59.29 -26.53 25.71
CA GLY A 206 57.83 -26.58 25.49
C GLY A 206 57.22 -25.25 25.03
N TYR A 207 57.87 -24.11 25.31
CA TYR A 207 57.26 -22.78 25.24
C TYR A 207 57.13 -22.18 23.82
N TRP A 208 57.83 -22.71 22.81
CA TRP A 208 57.89 -22.10 21.48
C TRP A 208 56.79 -22.56 20.52
N LYS A 209 56.23 -23.77 20.71
CA LYS A 209 55.15 -24.28 19.86
C LYS A 209 53.83 -23.53 20.11
N ASN A 210 53.53 -23.15 21.35
CA ASN A 210 52.31 -22.38 21.67
C ASN A 210 52.36 -20.93 21.17
N ARG A 211 53.55 -20.31 21.12
CA ARG A 211 53.70 -18.92 20.66
C ARG A 211 53.44 -18.76 19.16
N ARG A 212 53.87 -19.74 18.35
CA ARG A 212 53.60 -19.74 16.90
C ARG A 212 52.12 -19.93 16.58
N HIS A 213 51.45 -20.88 17.25
CA HIS A 213 50.01 -21.10 17.07
C HIS A 213 49.19 -19.90 17.56
N GLN A 214 49.56 -19.28 18.69
CA GLN A 214 48.91 -18.04 19.14
C GLN A 214 49.12 -16.88 18.16
N LYS A 215 50.30 -16.76 17.54
CA LYS A 215 50.57 -15.73 16.54
C LYS A 215 49.74 -15.95 15.27
N MET A 216 49.69 -17.17 14.75
CA MET A 216 48.86 -17.53 13.59
C MET A 216 47.37 -17.31 13.87
N ALA A 217 46.87 -17.72 15.05
CA ALA A 217 45.47 -17.51 15.44
C ALA A 217 45.12 -16.03 15.58
N LYS A 218 46.06 -15.20 16.08
CA LYS A 218 45.88 -13.76 16.17
C LYS A 218 45.88 -13.08 14.78
N GLU A 219 46.78 -13.50 13.89
CA GLU A 219 46.83 -13.04 12.50
C GLU A 219 45.56 -13.44 11.72
N GLU A 220 45.06 -14.66 11.90
CA GLU A 220 43.79 -15.11 11.32
C GLU A 220 42.58 -14.34 11.85
N ALA A 221 42.53 -14.03 13.15
CA ALA A 221 41.46 -13.23 13.73
C ALA A 221 41.48 -11.78 13.21
N GLU A 222 42.67 -11.21 13.05
CA GLU A 222 42.86 -9.86 12.51
C GLU A 222 42.52 -9.78 11.02
N GLN A 223 42.81 -10.86 10.27
CA GLN A 223 42.42 -11.00 8.88
C GLN A 223 40.89 -11.09 8.71
N ARG A 224 40.21 -11.91 9.52
CA ARG A 224 38.73 -11.99 9.54
C ARG A 224 38.09 -10.65 9.91
N LYS A 225 38.72 -9.90 10.81
CA LYS A 225 38.25 -8.56 11.19
C LYS A 225 38.32 -7.61 9.99
N LYS A 226 39.41 -7.61 9.23
CA LYS A 226 39.57 -6.78 8.02
C LYS A 226 38.59 -7.17 6.92
N GLU A 227 38.36 -8.47 6.72
CA GLU A 227 37.35 -8.97 5.79
C GLU A 227 35.95 -8.46 6.16
N MET A 228 35.58 -8.54 7.44
CA MET A 228 34.29 -8.04 7.93
C MET A 228 34.17 -6.50 7.77
N GLU A 229 35.22 -5.74 8.09
CA GLU A 229 35.26 -4.29 7.88
C GLU A 229 35.09 -3.93 6.38
N THR A 230 35.65 -4.74 5.49
CA THR A 230 35.50 -4.57 4.03
C THR A 230 34.05 -4.83 3.59
N PHE A 231 33.43 -5.89 4.13
CA PHE A 231 32.02 -6.21 3.86
C PHE A 231 31.07 -5.10 4.29
N ILE A 232 31.26 -4.55 5.49
CA ILE A 232 30.45 -3.44 5.98
C ILE A 232 30.56 -2.24 5.04
N LYS A 233 31.78 -1.89 4.63
CA LYS A 233 32.01 -0.73 3.75
C LYS A 233 31.46 -0.92 2.34
N GLU A 234 31.59 -2.10 1.75
CA GLU A 234 31.20 -2.34 0.35
C GLU A 234 29.71 -2.66 0.18
N VAL A 235 29.09 -3.28 1.20
CA VAL A 235 27.71 -3.78 1.13
C VAL A 235 26.76 -3.02 2.06
N MET A 236 27.13 -2.80 3.32
CA MET A 236 26.22 -2.20 4.31
C MET A 236 26.15 -0.67 4.23
N ASP A 237 27.29 -0.02 3.99
CA ASP A 237 27.38 1.44 3.86
C ASP A 237 27.04 1.94 2.44
N ASN A 238 26.83 1.01 1.49
CA ASN A 238 26.53 1.34 0.11
C ASN A 238 25.02 1.42 -0.14
N SER A 239 24.55 2.63 -0.44
CA SER A 239 23.13 2.92 -0.71
C SER A 239 22.58 2.34 -2.02
N GLU A 240 23.43 1.75 -2.86
CA GLU A 240 22.99 1.08 -4.11
C GLU A 240 22.33 -0.28 -3.87
N PHE A 241 22.57 -0.90 -2.71
CA PHE A 241 21.91 -2.15 -2.34
C PHE A 241 20.55 -1.87 -1.71
N THR A 242 19.56 -2.69 -2.11
CA THR A 242 18.26 -2.73 -1.44
C THR A 242 18.36 -3.49 -0.12
N GLU A 243 17.49 -3.16 0.83
CA GLU A 243 17.40 -3.83 2.14
C GLU A 243 17.33 -5.37 1.99
N ALA A 244 16.53 -5.86 1.05
CA ALA A 244 16.40 -7.29 0.76
C ALA A 244 17.69 -7.94 0.20
N GLN A 245 18.51 -7.19 -0.54
CA GLN A 245 19.82 -7.67 -1.02
C GLN A 245 20.84 -7.72 0.12
N SER A 246 20.86 -6.70 0.99
CA SER A 246 21.74 -6.64 2.16
C SER A 246 21.41 -7.76 3.16
N ASP A 247 20.14 -7.99 3.46
CA ASP A 247 19.67 -9.09 4.33
C ASP A 247 20.05 -10.47 3.77
N TYR A 248 19.93 -10.64 2.44
CA TYR A 248 20.32 -11.88 1.80
C TYR A 248 21.84 -12.14 1.90
N LEU A 249 22.68 -11.12 1.71
CA LEU A 249 24.14 -11.24 1.83
C LEU A 249 24.57 -11.48 3.28
N LEU A 250 23.90 -10.87 4.27
CA LEU A 250 24.08 -11.18 5.69
C LEU A 250 23.72 -12.63 6.00
N THR A 251 22.59 -13.11 5.48
CA THR A 251 22.16 -14.51 5.65
C THR A 251 23.18 -15.49 5.07
N CYS A 252 23.91 -15.12 4.00
CA CYS A 252 24.99 -15.95 3.45
C CYS A 252 26.17 -16.09 4.44
N LEU A 253 26.54 -15.02 5.14
CA LEU A 253 27.58 -15.05 6.18
C LEU A 253 27.13 -15.86 7.41
N GLU A 254 25.88 -15.74 7.84
CA GLU A 254 25.31 -16.54 8.94
C GLU A 254 25.31 -18.04 8.63
N ARG A 255 25.12 -18.39 7.35
CA ARG A 255 25.22 -19.77 6.85
C ARG A 255 26.66 -20.29 6.74
N GLY A 256 27.66 -19.44 7.02
CA GLY A 256 29.07 -19.81 7.05
C GLY A 256 29.80 -19.65 5.72
N ASP A 257 29.26 -18.88 4.77
CA ASP A 257 30.02 -18.54 3.56
C ASP A 257 31.17 -17.59 3.90
N LYS A 258 32.26 -17.70 3.13
CA LYS A 258 33.41 -16.80 3.28
C LYS A 258 33.08 -15.40 2.77
N VAL A 259 33.63 -14.38 3.41
CA VAL A 259 33.37 -12.98 3.06
C VAL A 259 33.75 -12.69 1.61
N GLU A 260 34.85 -13.24 1.10
CA GLU A 260 35.27 -13.02 -0.28
C GLU A 260 34.27 -13.62 -1.29
N ASP A 261 33.66 -14.75 -0.94
CA ASP A 261 32.67 -15.43 -1.78
C ASP A 261 31.34 -14.66 -1.79
N VAL A 262 30.97 -14.06 -0.64
CA VAL A 262 29.78 -13.20 -0.53
C VAL A 262 29.98 -11.88 -1.29
N LEU A 263 31.16 -11.26 -1.18
CA LEU A 263 31.51 -10.05 -1.94
C LEU A 263 31.52 -10.28 -3.45
N TYR A 264 31.95 -11.45 -3.91
CA TYR A 264 31.88 -11.81 -5.34
C TYR A 264 30.44 -11.82 -5.89
N LEU A 265 29.47 -12.20 -5.05
CA LEU A 265 28.04 -12.24 -5.38
C LEU A 265 27.37 -10.87 -5.22
N ALA A 266 27.94 -9.98 -4.42
CA ALA A 266 27.39 -8.67 -4.08
C ALA A 266 27.49 -7.67 -5.25
N LYS A 267 26.53 -7.76 -6.18
CA LYS A 267 26.36 -6.79 -7.28
C LYS A 267 25.00 -6.10 -7.16
N PRO A 268 24.93 -4.77 -6.99
CA PRO A 268 23.66 -4.05 -6.84
C PRO A 268 22.67 -4.29 -7.99
N SER A 269 23.18 -4.54 -9.20
CA SER A 269 22.40 -4.81 -10.41
C SER A 269 21.76 -6.20 -10.49
N LEU A 270 22.05 -7.10 -9.55
CA LEU A 270 21.50 -8.47 -9.53
C LEU A 270 20.37 -8.59 -8.51
N SER A 271 19.25 -9.21 -8.87
CA SER A 271 18.22 -9.54 -7.88
C SER A 271 18.68 -10.66 -6.94
N VAL A 272 18.07 -10.74 -5.75
CA VAL A 272 18.33 -11.79 -4.74
C VAL A 272 18.23 -13.20 -5.33
N GLU A 273 17.25 -13.46 -6.20
CA GLU A 273 17.10 -14.75 -6.87
C GLU A 273 18.25 -15.09 -7.83
N HIS A 274 18.82 -14.09 -8.49
CA HIS A 274 20.00 -14.29 -9.34
C HIS A 274 21.24 -14.55 -8.50
N MET A 275 21.41 -13.84 -7.38
CA MET A 275 22.49 -14.06 -6.43
C MET A 275 22.46 -15.48 -5.84
N GLU A 276 21.29 -15.99 -5.44
CA GLU A 276 21.11 -17.36 -4.92
C GLU A 276 21.37 -18.42 -5.99
N ARG A 277 20.96 -18.20 -7.24
CA ARG A 277 21.29 -19.11 -8.34
C ARG A 277 22.79 -19.15 -8.62
N MET A 278 23.48 -18.00 -8.62
CA MET A 278 24.92 -17.96 -8.78
C MET A 278 25.66 -18.62 -7.62
N ARG A 279 25.21 -18.40 -6.38
CA ARG A 279 25.74 -19.05 -5.18
C ARG A 279 25.69 -20.57 -5.29
N LYS A 280 24.55 -21.13 -5.69
CA LYS A 280 24.38 -22.58 -5.88
C LYS A 280 25.29 -23.15 -6.97
N MET A 281 25.48 -22.42 -8.07
CA MET A 281 26.40 -22.82 -9.14
C MET A 281 27.85 -22.82 -8.67
N GLU A 282 28.27 -21.80 -7.92
CA GLU A 282 29.64 -21.69 -7.41
C GLU A 282 29.94 -22.76 -6.34
N GLN A 283 28.98 -23.05 -5.45
CA GLN A 283 29.08 -24.15 -4.50
C GLN A 283 29.22 -25.51 -5.20
N LYS A 284 28.43 -25.75 -6.26
CA LYS A 284 28.51 -26.97 -7.06
C LYS A 284 29.89 -27.11 -7.74
N ARG A 285 30.39 -26.03 -8.34
CA ARG A 285 31.73 -25.97 -8.96
C ARG A 285 32.83 -26.33 -7.98
N ARG A 286 32.78 -25.82 -6.74
CA ARG A 286 33.77 -26.12 -5.68
C ARG A 286 33.71 -27.56 -5.19
N MET A 287 32.52 -28.14 -5.08
CA MET A 287 32.38 -29.56 -4.76
C MET A 287 32.98 -30.46 -5.86
N GLU A 288 32.80 -30.09 -7.12
CA GLU A 288 33.41 -30.80 -8.26
C GLU A 288 34.95 -30.65 -8.27
N GLU A 289 35.50 -29.47 -7.98
CA GLU A 289 36.95 -29.24 -7.91
C GLU A 289 37.63 -29.97 -6.74
N THR A 290 36.98 -29.98 -5.57
CA THR A 290 37.48 -30.70 -4.39
C THR A 290 37.39 -32.22 -4.59
N GLY A 291 36.34 -32.70 -5.25
CA GLY A 291 36.22 -34.09 -5.73
C GLY A 291 37.37 -34.48 -6.67
N GLN A 292 37.65 -33.66 -7.69
CA GLN A 292 38.75 -33.90 -8.63
C GLN A 292 40.13 -33.85 -7.97
N LYS A 293 40.38 -32.93 -7.02
CA LYS A 293 41.63 -32.88 -6.25
C LYS A 293 41.83 -34.12 -5.38
N THR A 294 40.75 -34.64 -4.81
CA THR A 294 40.77 -35.86 -3.98
C THR A 294 41.04 -37.09 -4.84
N GLN A 295 40.45 -37.14 -6.04
CA GLN A 295 40.66 -38.21 -7.02
C GLN A 295 42.09 -38.17 -7.61
N ARG A 296 42.64 -36.99 -7.91
CA ARG A 296 44.04 -36.82 -8.33
C ARG A 296 45.03 -37.22 -7.24
N LYS A 297 44.76 -36.90 -5.97
CA LYS A 297 45.58 -37.38 -4.84
C LYS A 297 45.50 -38.91 -4.72
N ARG A 298 44.33 -39.53 -4.83
CA ARG A 298 44.20 -41.00 -4.84
C ARG A 298 44.98 -41.65 -5.99
N HIS A 299 44.85 -41.12 -7.21
CA HIS A 299 45.63 -41.60 -8.37
C HIS A 299 47.14 -41.33 -8.27
N PHE A 300 47.57 -40.34 -7.49
CA PHE A 300 48.98 -40.11 -7.17
C PHE A 300 49.50 -41.18 -6.20
N TRP A 301 48.76 -41.43 -5.11
CA TRP A 301 49.08 -42.46 -4.12
C TRP A 301 49.00 -43.91 -4.67
N GLU A 302 48.13 -44.18 -5.64
CA GLU A 302 48.06 -45.49 -6.32
C GLU A 302 49.22 -45.70 -7.30
N ARG A 303 49.78 -44.63 -7.89
CA ARG A 303 50.97 -44.71 -8.75
C ARG A 303 52.28 -44.86 -7.99
N GLU A 304 52.38 -44.40 -6.74
CA GLU A 304 53.56 -44.64 -5.88
C GLU A 304 53.60 -46.06 -5.29
N LYS A 305 52.54 -46.87 -5.48
CA LYS A 305 52.45 -48.27 -5.00
C LYS A 305 52.76 -49.33 -6.07
N HIS A 306 53.08 -48.94 -7.30
CA HIS A 306 53.54 -49.80 -8.39
C HIS A 306 54.89 -49.32 -8.90
#